data_AF-A0A2D6LI93-F1
#
_entry.id   AF-A0A2D6LI93-F1
#
_cell.length_a   1.000
_cell.length_b   1.000
_cell.length_c   1.000
_cell.angle_alpha   90.00
_cell.angle_beta   90.00
_cell.angle_gamma   90.00
#
_symmetry.space_group_name_H-M   'P 1'
#
loop_
_entity.id
_entity.type
_entity.pdbx_description
1 polymer ?
#
loop_
_entity_poly.entity_id
_entity_poly.type
_entity_poly.pdbx_seq_one_letter_code
_entity_poly.pdbx_strand_id
1 'polypeptide(L)'
;VVLVVISALSYFGVLSPATLLPEKCTFPVQISCVDHSVGGTTIILSLQNGAGRDMLIRHVNASSEAISGAPLIPCEYAAPANTRLINGAKGSYTMVSCPFSDTGRDKNRYIINFSYSWTDNPTITHTLPGELFARGP
;
A
#
# COMPACT_ATOMS: atom_id res chain seq x y z
N VAL A 1 -7.68 -40.46 -14.88
CA VAL A 1 -6.32 -40.02 -15.30
C VAL A 1 -6.12 -38.52 -15.12
N VAL A 2 -7.00 -37.66 -15.65
CA VAL A 2 -6.86 -36.18 -15.56
C VAL A 2 -6.72 -35.65 -14.12
N LEU A 3 -7.50 -36.17 -13.16
CA LEU A 3 -7.42 -35.72 -11.76
C LEU A 3 -6.06 -36.01 -11.09
N VAL A 4 -5.41 -37.12 -11.45
CA VAL A 4 -4.10 -37.51 -10.91
C VAL A 4 -3.00 -36.57 -11.42
N VAL A 5 -3.13 -36.12 -12.66
CA VAL A 5 -2.20 -35.16 -13.27
C VAL A 5 -2.32 -33.80 -12.58
N ILE A 6 -3.55 -33.31 -12.33
CA ILE A 6 -3.78 -32.03 -11.63
C ILE A 6 -3.22 -32.08 -10.20
N SER A 7 -3.39 -33.20 -9.48
CA SER A 7 -2.82 -33.35 -8.13
C SER A 7 -1.28 -33.35 -8.13
N ALA A 8 -0.65 -33.95 -9.14
CA ALA A 8 0.81 -33.93 -9.25
C ALA A 8 1.35 -32.52 -9.57
N LEU A 9 0.67 -31.78 -10.45
CA LEU A 9 1.01 -30.39 -10.77
C LEU A 9 0.84 -29.43 -9.58
N SER A 10 -0.19 -29.65 -8.74
CA SER A 10 -0.32 -28.89 -7.48
C SER A 10 0.76 -29.25 -6.46
N TYR A 11 1.19 -30.52 -6.42
CA TYR A 11 2.25 -30.97 -5.51
C TYR A 11 3.62 -30.39 -5.89
N PHE A 12 3.93 -30.26 -7.19
CA PHE A 12 5.16 -29.61 -7.66
C PHE A 12 5.13 -28.09 -7.60
N GLY A 13 4.08 -27.47 -7.04
CA GLY A 13 4.01 -26.02 -6.85
C GLY A 13 3.89 -25.20 -8.14
N VAL A 14 3.66 -25.85 -9.29
CA VAL A 14 3.43 -25.18 -10.58
C VAL A 14 2.19 -24.28 -10.52
N LEU A 15 1.26 -24.59 -9.61
CA LEU A 15 0.06 -23.82 -9.30
C LEU A 15 0.15 -23.13 -7.93
N SER A 16 1.32 -22.62 -7.51
CA SER A 16 1.38 -21.68 -6.37
C SER A 16 0.53 -20.44 -6.71
N PRO A 17 -0.65 -20.23 -6.10
CA PRO A 17 -1.49 -19.09 -6.44
C PRO A 17 -0.84 -17.76 -6.03
N ALA A 18 0.11 -17.81 -5.09
CA ALA A 18 0.82 -16.64 -4.56
C ALA A 18 1.81 -16.04 -5.57
N THR A 19 2.41 -16.86 -6.45
CA THR A 19 3.32 -16.36 -7.49
C THR A 19 2.56 -15.75 -8.67
N LEU A 20 1.30 -16.14 -8.88
CA LEU A 20 0.46 -15.71 -10.00
C LEU A 20 -0.21 -14.35 -9.82
N LEU A 21 -0.37 -13.88 -8.58
CA LEU A 21 -0.94 -12.56 -8.30
C LEU A 21 0.17 -11.49 -8.42
N PRO A 22 0.19 -10.65 -9.46
CA PRO A 22 1.20 -9.60 -9.57
C PRO A 22 1.10 -8.65 -8.37
N GLU A 23 2.24 -8.05 -8.03
CA GLU A 23 2.23 -6.98 -7.03
C GLU A 23 1.37 -5.84 -7.57
N LYS A 24 0.44 -5.38 -6.73
CA LYS A 24 -0.53 -4.37 -7.13
C LYS A 24 -0.85 -3.45 -5.97
N CYS A 25 -1.10 -2.21 -6.33
CA CYS A 25 -1.43 -1.15 -5.42
C CYS A 25 -2.74 -0.53 -5.91
N THR A 26 -3.80 -0.67 -5.14
CA THR A 26 -5.16 -0.28 -5.51
C THR A 26 -5.67 0.79 -4.56
N PHE A 27 -6.03 1.93 -5.11
CA PHE A 27 -6.62 3.06 -4.38
C PHE A 27 -7.97 3.45 -5.00
N PRO A 28 -8.83 4.16 -4.26
CA PRO A 28 -10.06 4.72 -4.80
C PRO A 28 -9.78 5.72 -5.93
N VAL A 29 -10.76 5.92 -6.82
CA VAL A 29 -10.65 6.72 -8.08
C VAL A 29 -9.99 8.10 -7.96
N GLN A 30 -9.99 8.69 -6.77
CA GLN A 30 -9.40 10.01 -6.50
C GLN A 30 -7.87 10.00 -6.54
N ILE A 31 -7.23 8.85 -6.29
CA ILE A 31 -5.78 8.70 -6.24
C ILE A 31 -5.40 7.46 -7.04
N SER A 32 -4.47 7.62 -7.98
CA SER A 32 -3.90 6.50 -8.74
C SER A 32 -2.54 6.13 -8.17
N CYS A 33 -2.32 4.85 -7.88
CA CYS A 33 -0.98 4.36 -7.55
C CYS A 33 -0.20 4.14 -8.84
N VAL A 34 0.90 4.87 -8.99
CA VAL A 34 1.79 4.77 -10.15
C VAL A 34 2.81 3.67 -9.94
N ASP A 35 3.40 3.62 -8.74
CA ASP A 35 4.45 2.68 -8.40
C ASP A 35 4.49 2.44 -6.88
N HIS A 36 5.09 1.34 -6.47
CA HIS A 36 5.27 0.99 -5.07
C HIS A 36 6.53 0.16 -4.85
N SER A 37 7.11 0.27 -3.66
CA SER A 37 8.24 -0.56 -3.27
C SER A 37 8.20 -0.81 -1.77
N VAL A 38 8.37 -2.07 -1.37
CA VAL A 38 8.50 -2.46 0.03
C VAL A 38 9.96 -2.83 0.28
N GLY A 39 10.62 -2.06 1.13
CA GLY A 39 11.98 -2.29 1.59
C GLY A 39 12.03 -2.96 2.95
N GLY A 40 13.24 -3.07 3.51
CA GLY A 40 13.47 -3.74 4.81
C GLY A 40 12.73 -3.15 6.00
N THR A 41 12.52 -1.83 6.03
CA THR A 41 11.81 -1.12 7.12
C THR A 41 10.97 0.05 6.59
N THR A 42 10.81 0.13 5.28
CA THR A 42 10.21 1.27 4.59
C THR A 42 9.21 0.80 3.53
N ILE A 43 8.18 1.60 3.32
CA ILE A 43 7.23 1.41 2.22
C ILE A 43 7.19 2.71 1.43
N ILE A 44 7.51 2.64 0.14
CA ILE A 44 7.53 3.78 -0.76
C ILE A 44 6.33 3.64 -1.70
N LEU A 45 5.53 4.70 -1.80
CA LEU A 45 4.36 4.77 -2.67
C LEU A 45 4.48 5.98 -3.59
N SER A 46 4.41 5.77 -4.89
CA SER A 46 4.24 6.85 -5.85
C SER A 46 2.76 6.98 -6.20
N LEU A 47 2.14 8.07 -5.76
CA LEU A 47 0.72 8.33 -5.96
C LEU A 47 0.53 9.53 -6.88
N GLN A 48 -0.49 9.47 -7.73
CA GLN A 48 -0.92 10.56 -8.59
C GLN A 48 -2.32 11.01 -8.18
N ASN A 49 -2.50 12.33 -8.02
CA ASN A 49 -3.81 12.90 -7.76
C ASN A 49 -4.63 12.91 -9.06
N GLY A 50 -5.74 12.17 -9.07
CA GLY A 50 -6.71 12.11 -10.16
C GLY A 50 -8.07 12.72 -9.82
N ALA A 51 -8.19 13.39 -8.68
CA ALA A 51 -9.48 13.82 -8.14
C ALA A 51 -10.04 15.11 -8.76
N GLY A 52 -9.32 15.73 -9.69
CA GLY A 52 -9.75 16.96 -10.38
C GLY A 52 -9.57 18.25 -9.57
N ARG A 53 -9.00 18.16 -8.36
CA ARG A 53 -8.74 19.29 -7.44
C ARG A 53 -7.47 19.03 -6.63
N ASP A 54 -6.91 20.09 -6.07
CA ASP A 54 -5.69 20.00 -5.26
C ASP A 54 -5.99 19.46 -3.85
N MET A 55 -5.15 18.53 -3.38
CA MET A 55 -5.29 17.91 -2.07
C MET A 55 -4.09 18.21 -1.16
N LEU A 56 -4.36 18.34 0.12
CA LEU A 56 -3.37 18.45 1.19
C LEU A 56 -3.36 17.15 1.98
N ILE A 57 -2.20 16.52 2.03
CA ILE A 57 -2.05 15.19 2.62
C ILE A 57 -1.64 15.37 4.05
N ARG A 58 -2.50 14.90 4.95
CA ARG A 58 -2.37 15.14 6.38
C ARG A 58 -1.61 14.02 7.05
N HIS A 59 -2.04 12.80 6.79
CA HIS A 59 -1.51 11.63 7.45
C HIS A 59 -1.70 10.41 6.58
N VAL A 60 -0.68 9.57 6.50
CA VAL A 60 -0.72 8.29 5.78
C VAL A 60 -0.17 7.24 6.73
N ASN A 61 -0.95 6.20 6.95
CA ASN A 61 -0.53 5.05 7.76
C ASN A 61 -0.70 3.75 6.97
N ALA A 62 0.12 2.77 7.31
CA ALA A 62 -0.02 1.41 6.84
C ALA A 62 -0.30 0.47 8.01
N SER A 63 -1.25 -0.44 7.83
CA SER A 63 -1.57 -1.52 8.76
C SER A 63 -1.65 -2.85 8.03
N SER A 64 -1.12 -3.91 8.64
CA SER A 64 -1.21 -5.26 8.09
C SER A 64 -0.95 -6.30 9.17
N GLU A 65 -1.28 -7.56 8.87
CA GLU A 65 -0.87 -8.71 9.70
C GLU A 65 0.66 -8.91 9.68
N ALA A 66 1.33 -8.44 8.63
CA ALA A 66 2.78 -8.54 8.45
C ALA A 66 3.55 -7.37 9.09
N ILE A 67 2.87 -6.48 9.82
CA ILE A 67 3.49 -5.40 10.58
C ILE A 67 3.32 -5.75 12.07
N SER A 68 4.35 -6.31 12.69
CA SER A 68 4.32 -6.66 14.11
C SER A 68 4.66 -5.46 14.97
N GLY A 69 3.76 -5.05 15.86
CA GLY A 69 4.01 -3.93 16.78
C GLY A 69 3.15 -2.70 16.51
N ALA A 70 2.19 -2.75 15.58
CA ALA A 70 1.07 -1.81 15.58
C ALA A 70 0.20 -2.09 16.83
N PRO A 71 -0.14 -1.10 17.69
CA PRO A 71 -0.03 0.36 17.51
C PRO A 71 1.21 1.03 18.15
N LEU A 72 2.17 0.28 18.71
CA LEU A 72 3.33 0.81 19.45
C LEU A 72 4.42 1.45 18.55
N ILE A 73 4.58 0.96 17.32
CA ILE A 73 5.48 1.53 16.31
C ILE A 73 4.64 1.79 15.06
N PRO A 74 4.24 3.05 14.81
CA PRO A 74 3.37 3.36 13.69
C PRO A 74 4.15 3.38 12.37
N CYS A 75 3.66 2.62 11.39
CA CYS A 75 4.13 2.67 10.00
C CYS A 75 3.52 3.90 9.32
N GLU A 76 4.15 5.05 9.53
CA GLU A 76 3.62 6.34 9.09
C GLU A 76 4.55 7.06 8.13
N TYR A 77 3.95 7.94 7.34
CA TYR A 77 4.67 8.80 6.42
C TYR A 77 5.60 9.78 7.14
N ALA A 78 6.86 9.80 6.72
CA ALA A 78 7.94 10.53 7.41
C ALA A 78 8.11 12.01 7.02
N ALA A 79 7.34 12.52 6.06
CA ALA A 79 7.55 13.86 5.53
C ALA A 79 6.63 14.92 6.17
N PRO A 80 6.79 16.22 5.84
CA PRO A 80 6.10 17.26 6.57
C PRO A 80 4.57 17.13 6.43
N ALA A 81 3.89 17.34 7.55
CA ALA A 81 2.44 17.41 7.59
C ALA A 81 1.92 18.44 6.57
N ASN A 82 0.88 18.06 5.82
CA ASN A 82 0.22 18.88 4.80
C ASN A 82 1.01 19.05 3.49
N THR A 83 1.56 17.96 2.97
CA THR A 83 2.17 17.98 1.63
C THR A 83 1.07 18.21 0.58
N ARG A 84 1.20 19.26 -0.22
CA ARG A 84 0.24 19.58 -1.30
C ARG A 84 0.52 18.69 -2.52
N LEU A 85 -0.52 18.01 -2.98
CA LEU A 85 -0.50 17.23 -4.21
C LEU A 85 -1.47 17.86 -5.21
N ILE A 86 -0.90 18.55 -6.20
CA ILE A 86 -1.63 19.26 -7.24
C ILE A 86 -2.37 18.24 -8.12
N ASN A 87 -3.55 18.60 -8.65
CA ASN A 87 -4.28 17.75 -9.58
C ASN A 87 -3.39 17.34 -10.77
N GLY A 88 -3.33 16.03 -11.05
CA GLY A 88 -2.50 15.44 -12.09
C GLY A 88 -1.03 15.24 -11.72
N ALA A 89 -0.55 15.85 -10.63
CA ALA A 89 0.84 15.70 -10.18
C ALA A 89 1.06 14.37 -9.46
N LYS A 90 2.31 13.92 -9.47
CA LYS A 90 2.78 12.72 -8.75
C LYS A 90 3.52 13.13 -7.48
N GLY A 91 3.26 12.41 -6.40
CA GLY A 91 3.94 12.55 -5.11
C GLY A 91 4.53 11.22 -4.68
N SER A 92 5.67 11.26 -3.99
CA SER A 92 6.30 10.08 -3.39
C SER A 92 6.10 10.11 -1.88
N TYR A 93 5.55 9.02 -1.34
CA TYR A 93 5.23 8.86 0.07
C TYR A 93 6.05 7.72 0.66
N THR A 94 7.07 8.07 1.44
CA THR A 94 7.92 7.10 2.14
C THR A 94 7.43 6.96 3.57
N MET A 95 6.85 5.80 3.88
CA MET A 95 6.59 5.37 5.25
C MET A 95 7.87 4.76 5.82
N VAL A 96 8.19 5.11 7.06
CA VAL A 96 9.41 4.66 7.75
C VAL A 96 9.04 3.90 9.01
N SER A 97 10.04 3.26 9.62
CA SER A 97 9.87 2.54 10.89
C SER A 97 8.79 1.46 10.82
N CYS A 98 8.73 0.72 9.71
CA CYS A 98 7.77 -0.37 9.56
C CYS A 98 8.37 -1.68 10.11
N PRO A 99 7.92 -2.19 11.27
CA PRO A 99 8.41 -3.46 11.80
C PRO A 99 7.74 -4.63 11.07
N PHE A 100 8.37 -5.11 10.00
CA PHE A 100 7.85 -6.27 9.29
C PHE A 100 8.04 -7.55 10.10
N SER A 101 7.04 -8.42 10.05
CA SER A 101 7.05 -9.76 10.61
C SER A 101 6.87 -10.76 9.49
N ASP A 102 7.65 -11.84 9.55
CA ASP A 102 7.51 -12.95 8.64
C ASP A 102 6.23 -13.72 8.96
N THR A 103 5.27 -13.65 8.03
CA THR A 103 3.97 -14.33 8.11
C THR A 103 4.01 -15.71 7.44
N GLY A 104 5.17 -16.15 6.93
CA GLY A 104 5.31 -17.36 6.12
C GLY A 104 4.59 -17.29 4.77
N ARG A 105 4.19 -16.09 4.33
CA ARG A 105 3.55 -15.83 3.04
C ARG A 105 4.54 -15.14 2.10
N ASP A 106 4.56 -15.56 0.83
CA ASP A 106 5.40 -14.92 -0.20
C ASP A 106 5.04 -13.45 -0.45
N LYS A 107 3.77 -13.08 -0.24
CA LYS A 107 3.24 -11.72 -0.40
C LYS A 107 2.29 -11.38 0.72
N ASN A 108 2.34 -10.13 1.14
CA ASN A 108 1.53 -9.58 2.21
C ASN A 108 0.56 -8.54 1.67
N ARG A 109 -0.60 -8.45 2.33
CA ARG A 109 -1.60 -7.40 2.09
C ARG A 109 -1.39 -6.29 3.11
N TYR A 110 -1.04 -5.10 2.64
CA TYR A 110 -0.94 -3.88 3.42
C TYR A 110 -2.15 -2.99 3.17
N ILE A 111 -2.83 -2.58 4.23
CA ILE A 111 -3.92 -1.62 4.19
C ILE A 111 -3.31 -0.25 4.45
N ILE A 112 -3.47 0.67 3.50
CA ILE A 112 -2.90 2.02 3.60
C ILE A 112 -4.06 2.98 3.80
N ASN A 113 -4.16 3.64 4.95
CA ASN A 113 -5.15 4.70 5.11
C ASN A 113 -4.51 6.05 4.84
N PHE A 114 -5.10 6.74 3.89
CA PHE A 114 -4.65 8.03 3.44
C PHE A 114 -5.66 9.09 3.87
N SER A 115 -5.24 10.00 4.74
CA SER A 115 -6.07 11.12 5.15
C SER A 115 -5.63 12.41 4.47
N TYR A 116 -6.59 13.10 3.88
CA TYR A 116 -6.36 14.32 3.13
C TYR A 116 -7.46 15.33 3.39
N SER A 117 -7.21 16.59 3.04
CA SER A 117 -8.21 17.64 2.97
C SER A 117 -8.05 18.40 1.66
N TRP A 118 -9.13 19.00 1.16
CA TRP A 118 -9.04 19.87 -0.01
C TRP A 118 -8.33 21.17 0.34
N THR A 119 -7.60 21.77 -0.60
CA THR A 119 -7.02 23.11 -0.40
C THR A 119 -8.10 24.18 -0.17
N ASP A 120 -9.28 24.00 -0.78
CA ASP A 120 -10.39 24.96 -0.71
C ASP A 120 -11.13 24.88 0.64
N ASN A 121 -11.07 23.72 1.31
CA ASN A 121 -11.68 23.50 2.61
C ASN A 121 -10.79 22.63 3.49
N PRO A 122 -9.75 23.22 4.10
CA PRO A 122 -8.75 22.45 4.84
C PRO A 122 -9.30 21.86 6.14
N THR A 123 -10.43 22.34 6.66
CA THR A 123 -10.98 21.88 7.95
C THR A 123 -11.63 20.49 7.86
N ILE A 124 -12.13 20.12 6.67
CA ILE A 124 -12.75 18.81 6.46
C ILE A 124 -11.67 17.81 6.03
N THR A 125 -11.53 16.75 6.82
CA THR A 125 -10.64 15.64 6.51
C THR A 125 -11.42 14.46 5.94
N HIS A 126 -10.86 13.87 4.89
CA HIS A 126 -11.37 12.68 4.22
C HIS A 126 -10.35 11.57 4.35
N THR A 127 -10.82 10.34 4.52
CA THR A 127 -9.97 9.14 4.60
C THR A 127 -10.23 8.24 3.42
N LEU A 128 -9.17 7.80 2.76
CA LEU A 128 -9.19 6.86 1.65
C LEU A 128 -8.44 5.60 2.07
N PRO A 129 -9.13 4.46 2.18
CA PRO A 129 -8.46 3.18 2.31
C PRO A 129 -7.91 2.77 0.94
N GLY A 130 -6.63 2.44 0.91
CA GLY A 130 -5.95 1.78 -0.19
C GLY A 130 -5.48 0.39 0.24
N GLU A 131 -5.27 -0.48 -0.74
CA GLU A 131 -4.71 -1.80 -0.54
C GLU A 131 -3.45 -1.97 -1.38
N LEU A 132 -2.40 -2.51 -0.77
CA LEU A 132 -1.15 -2.85 -1.41
C LEU A 132 -0.89 -4.34 -1.22
N PHE A 133 -0.63 -5.03 -2.31
CA PHE A 133 -0.19 -6.41 -2.34
C PHE A 133 1.24 -6.44 -2.86
N ALA A 134 2.18 -6.71 -1.97
CA ALA A 134 3.61 -6.74 -2.30
C ALA A 134 4.33 -7.79 -1.45
N ARG A 135 5.49 -8.24 -1.91
CA ARG A 135 6.38 -9.09 -1.14
C ARG A 135 6.93 -8.31 0.05
N GLY A 136 6.90 -8.93 1.23
CA GLY A 136 7.61 -8.41 2.41
C GLY A 136 9.13 -8.54 2.22
N PRO A 137 9.94 -7.82 3.00
CA PRO A 137 11.39 -7.97 2.95
C PRO A 137 11.87 -9.37 3.34
#